data_AF-A0A162J8Y6-F1
#
_entry.id   AF-A0A162J8Y6-F1
#
_cell.length_a   1.000
_cell.length_b   1.000
_cell.length_c   1.000
_cell.angle_alpha   90.00
_cell.angle_beta   90.00
_cell.angle_gamma   90.00
#
_symmetry.space_group_name_H-M   'P 1'
#
loop_
_entity.id
_entity.type
_entity.pdbx_description
1 polymer ?
#
loop_
_entity_poly.entity_id
_entity_poly.type
_entity_poly.pdbx_seq_one_letter_code
_entity_poly.pdbx_strand_id
1 'polypeptide(L)'
;MIQEYKNLKKELDNSDSLYEKNSIANEPLFGLSEFYETEYISGRYNVKIKDILSCFQEMKNLVKKQKFLKSYLESYKEELKKQLFTLDKEYFNMSHNSIKGQFFLDMIEYPSFHNRIIEYDIIYRQNTSIMDKEIIKTDQNLETVDFYLKYHEDTSFFVNFSKLVNIQNIYFSFHNLCDIHLFGVKEDDTLEYIDEIDKTLETVIINRNSTLYKGLFIDSVSNINTLLKELKVFQYSKKSIRKNGYIVYALKNIQEVKEISCISYSDSELYLLTYQEYQNFLLHFQRNESEACDKFLDVIHFVDKNTSIKPDNKNIIVEKMNKNTIKTNLLKIFGVENEN
;
A
#
# COMPACT_ATOMS: atom_id res chain seq x y z
N MET A 1 -40.23 27.78 -70.00
CA MET A 1 -40.87 28.01 -68.69
C MET A 1 -41.99 27.02 -68.35
N ILE A 2 -43.17 27.01 -68.99
CA ILE A 2 -44.27 26.09 -68.61
C ILE A 2 -43.92 24.61 -68.85
N GLN A 3 -43.16 24.31 -69.91
CA GLN A 3 -42.74 22.95 -70.25
C GLN A 3 -41.60 22.45 -69.34
N GLU A 4 -40.70 23.34 -68.93
CA GLU A 4 -39.63 23.05 -67.97
C GLU A 4 -40.20 22.79 -66.57
N TYR A 5 -41.24 23.52 -66.16
CA TYR A 5 -41.97 23.27 -64.91
C TYR A 5 -42.69 21.91 -64.91
N LYS A 6 -43.29 21.51 -66.04
CA LYS A 6 -43.94 20.20 -66.17
C LYS A 6 -42.95 19.03 -66.14
N ASN A 7 -41.75 19.22 -66.68
CA ASN A 7 -40.69 18.21 -66.64
C ASN A 7 -40.08 18.10 -65.24
N LEU A 8 -39.83 19.23 -64.57
CA LEU A 8 -39.31 19.27 -63.19
C LEU A 8 -40.30 18.63 -62.19
N LYS A 9 -41.60 18.88 -62.35
CA LYS A 9 -42.65 18.28 -61.51
C LYS A 9 -42.74 16.76 -61.65
N LYS A 10 -42.54 16.25 -62.87
CA LYS A 10 -42.50 14.81 -63.15
C LYS A 10 -41.25 14.11 -62.59
N GLU A 11 -40.13 14.82 -62.48
CA GLU A 11 -38.90 14.33 -61.87
C GLU A 11 -38.96 14.36 -60.33
N LEU A 12 -39.70 15.31 -59.75
CA LEU A 12 -39.94 15.42 -58.31
C LEU A 12 -40.94 14.38 -57.77
N ASP A 13 -41.99 14.04 -58.55
CA ASP A 13 -43.00 13.05 -58.15
C ASP A 13 -42.49 11.59 -58.17
N ASN A 14 -41.32 11.32 -58.75
CA ASN A 14 -40.76 9.97 -58.92
C ASN A 14 -39.42 9.80 -58.20
N SER A 15 -39.43 9.86 -56.88
CA SER A 15 -38.56 9.00 -56.04
C SER A 15 -38.96 9.15 -54.58
N ASP A 16 -38.95 8.03 -53.85
CA ASP A 16 -39.06 7.93 -52.39
C ASP A 16 -37.92 8.69 -51.67
N SER A 17 -37.85 10.01 -51.87
CA SER A 17 -36.81 10.81 -51.27
C SER A 17 -37.27 11.23 -49.87
N LEU A 18 -36.44 10.89 -48.88
CA LEU A 18 -36.49 11.38 -47.51
C LEU A 18 -36.59 12.93 -47.43
N TYR A 19 -36.28 13.62 -48.53
CA TYR A 19 -36.29 15.05 -48.66
C TYR A 19 -37.71 15.62 -48.55
N GLU A 20 -38.75 15.08 -49.20
CA GLU A 20 -40.11 15.66 -49.04
C GLU A 20 -40.67 15.52 -47.62
N LYS A 21 -40.26 14.49 -46.86
CA LYS A 21 -40.72 14.30 -45.48
C LYS A 21 -40.01 15.21 -44.45
N ASN A 22 -38.81 15.70 -44.76
CA ASN A 22 -37.97 16.49 -43.85
C ASN A 22 -37.43 17.81 -44.45
N SER A 23 -37.90 18.20 -45.64
CA SER A 23 -37.47 19.43 -46.30
C SER A 23 -38.07 20.63 -45.61
N ILE A 24 -37.22 21.64 -45.39
CA ILE A 24 -37.56 23.00 -44.94
C ILE A 24 -38.69 23.63 -45.78
N ALA A 25 -38.97 23.11 -46.98
CA ALA A 25 -40.11 23.54 -47.80
C ALA A 25 -41.49 23.21 -47.20
N ASN A 26 -41.59 22.27 -46.26
CA ASN A 26 -42.82 21.89 -45.54
C ASN A 26 -42.91 22.46 -44.11
N GLU A 27 -41.92 23.27 -43.69
CA GLU A 27 -41.92 23.98 -42.42
C GLU A 27 -42.75 25.28 -42.58
N PRO A 28 -43.79 25.52 -41.76
CA PRO A 28 -44.62 26.73 -41.85
C PRO A 28 -43.81 28.03 -41.70
N LEU A 29 -42.62 27.96 -41.12
CA LEU A 29 -41.72 29.09 -40.88
C LEU A 29 -40.81 29.44 -42.07
N PHE A 30 -40.73 28.59 -43.09
CA PHE A 30 -39.93 28.82 -44.31
C PHE A 30 -40.79 28.60 -45.55
N GLY A 31 -41.80 29.46 -45.70
CA GLY A 31 -42.80 29.48 -46.77
C GLY A 31 -42.23 29.71 -48.16
N LEU A 32 -41.63 28.67 -48.77
CA LEU A 32 -41.36 28.65 -50.21
C LEU A 32 -42.66 28.65 -51.01
N SER A 33 -43.72 28.00 -50.50
CA SER A 33 -45.06 28.03 -51.12
C SER A 33 -45.66 29.44 -51.13
N GLU A 34 -45.55 30.17 -50.01
CA GLU A 34 -46.01 31.56 -49.85
C GLU A 34 -45.22 32.54 -50.72
N PHE A 35 -43.92 32.29 -50.92
CA PHE A 35 -43.06 33.11 -51.79
C PHE A 35 -43.49 33.07 -53.27
N TYR A 36 -44.15 31.99 -53.70
CA TYR A 36 -44.71 31.85 -55.04
C TYR A 36 -46.22 32.17 -55.11
N GLU A 37 -46.84 32.58 -54.00
CA GLU A 37 -48.23 33.04 -54.04
C GLU A 37 -48.34 34.35 -54.82
N THR A 38 -49.40 34.44 -55.62
CA THR A 38 -49.64 35.58 -56.50
C THR A 38 -49.76 36.88 -55.71
N GLU A 39 -50.21 36.82 -54.46
CA GLU A 39 -50.29 37.94 -53.52
C GLU A 39 -48.90 38.44 -53.07
N TYR A 40 -47.93 37.55 -52.89
CA TYR A 40 -46.53 37.89 -52.57
C TYR A 40 -45.83 38.56 -53.75
N ILE A 41 -45.95 37.98 -54.94
CA ILE A 41 -45.35 38.53 -56.16
C ILE A 41 -45.99 39.88 -56.57
N SER A 42 -47.28 40.08 -56.28
CA SER A 42 -47.99 41.33 -56.56
C SER A 42 -47.83 42.42 -55.48
N GLY A 43 -47.06 42.15 -54.42
CA GLY A 43 -46.80 43.11 -53.33
C GLY A 43 -48.03 43.40 -52.45
N ARG A 44 -49.03 42.52 -52.44
CA ARG A 44 -50.27 42.65 -51.63
C ARG A 44 -50.42 41.57 -50.57
N TYR A 45 -49.34 40.85 -50.29
CA TYR A 45 -49.31 39.77 -49.33
C TYR A 45 -49.50 40.29 -47.91
N ASN A 46 -50.56 39.80 -47.25
CA ASN A 46 -50.88 40.14 -45.88
C ASN A 46 -50.64 38.91 -45.00
N VAL A 47 -49.58 38.94 -44.20
CA VAL A 47 -49.34 37.93 -43.17
C VAL A 47 -50.48 38.01 -42.15
N LYS A 48 -51.16 36.89 -41.88
CA LYS A 48 -52.21 36.88 -40.87
C LYS A 48 -51.58 37.15 -39.52
N ILE A 49 -52.12 38.11 -38.78
CA ILE A 49 -51.65 38.47 -37.42
C ILE A 49 -51.55 37.22 -36.51
N LYS A 50 -52.40 36.21 -36.72
CA LYS A 50 -52.35 34.94 -35.97
C LYS A 50 -51.05 34.16 -36.17
N ASP A 51 -50.48 34.16 -37.37
CA ASP A 51 -49.26 33.42 -37.68
C ASP A 51 -48.04 34.14 -37.07
N ILE A 52 -48.03 35.48 -37.12
CA ILE A 52 -47.05 36.32 -36.41
C ILE A 52 -47.11 36.06 -34.89
N LEU A 53 -48.32 36.04 -34.31
CA LEU A 53 -48.51 35.76 -32.88
C LEU A 53 -48.06 34.35 -32.49
N SER A 54 -48.29 33.35 -33.35
CA SER A 54 -47.81 31.98 -33.15
C SER A 54 -46.28 31.93 -33.12
N CYS A 55 -45.63 32.56 -34.10
CA CYS A 55 -44.17 32.66 -34.16
C CYS A 55 -43.59 33.32 -32.91
N PHE A 56 -44.19 34.43 -32.45
CA PHE A 56 -43.78 35.09 -31.19
C PHE A 56 -43.95 34.19 -29.97
N GLN A 57 -45.02 33.39 -29.93
CA GLN A 57 -45.28 32.47 -28.82
C GLN A 57 -44.28 31.31 -28.80
N GLU A 58 -43.95 30.74 -29.95
CA GLU A 58 -42.91 29.72 -30.09
C GLU A 58 -41.53 30.25 -29.73
N MET A 59 -41.13 31.43 -30.23
CA MET A 59 -39.88 32.09 -29.85
C MET A 59 -39.81 32.33 -28.33
N LYS A 60 -40.91 32.79 -27.71
CA LYS A 60 -40.98 32.98 -26.25
C LYS A 60 -40.81 31.66 -25.48
N ASN A 61 -41.39 30.57 -25.97
CA ASN A 61 -41.24 29.24 -25.36
C ASN A 61 -39.82 28.71 -25.52
N LEU A 62 -39.19 28.94 -26.66
CA LEU A 62 -37.81 28.54 -26.94
C LEU A 62 -36.82 29.28 -26.01
N VAL A 63 -37.00 30.59 -25.82
CA VAL A 63 -36.21 31.38 -24.84
C VAL A 63 -36.41 30.86 -23.41
N LYS A 64 -37.63 30.49 -23.02
CA LYS A 64 -37.88 29.88 -21.69
C LYS A 64 -37.14 28.55 -21.52
N LYS A 65 -37.18 27.67 -22.53
CA LYS A 65 -36.45 26.39 -22.51
C LYS A 65 -34.95 26.60 -22.40
N GLN A 66 -34.39 27.55 -23.15
CA GLN A 66 -32.97 27.90 -23.05
C GLN A 66 -32.58 28.43 -21.66
N LYS A 67 -33.40 29.31 -21.06
CA LYS A 67 -33.16 29.80 -19.70
C LYS A 67 -33.18 28.68 -18.66
N PHE A 68 -34.13 27.74 -18.79
CA PHE A 68 -34.19 26.56 -17.92
C PHE A 68 -32.92 25.71 -18.06
N LEU A 69 -32.53 25.36 -19.29
CA LEU A 69 -31.31 24.56 -19.54
C LEU A 69 -30.07 25.25 -18.97
N LYS A 70 -29.92 26.57 -19.19
CA LYS A 70 -28.80 27.33 -18.63
C LYS A 70 -28.77 27.26 -17.11
N SER A 71 -29.90 27.50 -16.45
CA SER A 71 -30.00 27.44 -14.98
C SER A 71 -29.73 26.04 -14.44
N TYR A 72 -30.20 25.00 -15.13
CA TYR A 72 -29.95 23.61 -14.77
C TYR A 72 -28.45 23.27 -14.86
N LEU A 73 -27.79 23.67 -15.96
CA LEU A 73 -26.36 23.47 -16.14
C LEU A 73 -25.51 24.26 -15.12
N GLU A 74 -25.92 25.48 -14.78
CA GLU A 74 -25.28 26.26 -13.72
C GLU A 74 -25.38 25.57 -12.36
N SER A 75 -26.57 25.05 -12.01
CA SER A 75 -26.78 24.27 -10.79
C SER A 75 -25.88 23.03 -10.75
N TYR A 76 -25.82 22.27 -11.84
CA TYR A 76 -24.99 21.06 -11.92
C TYR A 76 -23.50 21.39 -11.82
N LYS A 77 -23.05 22.50 -12.42
CA LYS A 77 -21.68 23.00 -12.29
C LYS A 77 -21.32 23.32 -10.84
N GLU A 78 -22.22 23.96 -10.09
CA GLU A 78 -21.99 24.24 -8.67
C GLU A 78 -21.98 22.97 -7.81
N GLU A 79 -22.82 21.99 -8.14
CA GLU A 79 -22.79 20.68 -7.48
C GLU A 79 -21.47 19.94 -7.72
N LEU A 80 -21.00 19.89 -8.97
CA LEU A 80 -19.69 19.31 -9.31
C LEU A 80 -18.54 20.00 -8.56
N LYS A 81 -18.56 21.33 -8.43
CA LYS A 81 -17.55 22.05 -7.64
C LYS A 81 -17.56 21.62 -6.17
N LYS A 82 -18.73 21.42 -5.56
CA LYS A 82 -18.84 20.95 -4.17
C LYS A 82 -18.33 19.52 -4.01
N GLN A 83 -18.64 18.64 -4.95
CA GLN A 83 -18.15 17.26 -4.95
C GLN A 83 -16.63 17.24 -5.09
N LEU A 84 -16.07 18.04 -6.02
CA LEU A 84 -14.62 18.18 -6.21
C LEU A 84 -13.93 18.64 -4.91
N PHE A 85 -14.45 19.69 -4.28
CA PHE A 85 -13.91 20.20 -3.01
C PHE A 85 -13.96 19.15 -1.88
N THR A 86 -15.03 18.35 -1.83
CA THR A 86 -15.18 17.27 -0.83
C THR A 86 -14.15 16.18 -1.08
N LEU A 87 -13.96 15.79 -2.34
CA LEU A 87 -12.97 14.80 -2.78
C LEU A 87 -11.54 15.26 -2.46
N ASP A 88 -11.22 16.53 -2.74
CA ASP A 88 -9.92 17.13 -2.41
C ASP A 88 -9.63 17.07 -0.91
N LYS A 89 -10.65 17.34 -0.09
CA LYS A 89 -10.54 17.26 1.37
C LYS A 89 -10.32 15.83 1.86
N GLU A 90 -11.04 14.86 1.30
CA GLU A 90 -10.87 13.44 1.61
C GLU A 90 -9.48 12.95 1.21
N TYR A 91 -9.01 13.30 0.01
CA TYR A 91 -7.67 13.02 -0.47
C TYR A 91 -6.59 13.61 0.48
N PHE A 92 -6.76 14.87 0.88
CA PHE A 92 -5.83 15.53 1.79
C PHE A 92 -5.77 14.82 3.15
N ASN A 93 -6.94 14.48 3.71
CA ASN A 93 -7.03 13.75 4.97
C ASN A 93 -6.40 12.36 4.88
N MET A 94 -6.59 11.63 3.78
CA MET A 94 -6.02 10.29 3.58
C MET A 94 -4.51 10.32 3.41
N SER A 95 -3.98 11.25 2.60
CA SER A 95 -2.54 11.37 2.30
C SER A 95 -1.70 11.86 3.49
N HIS A 96 -2.23 12.76 4.31
CA HIS A 96 -1.49 13.38 5.41
C HIS A 96 -1.59 12.63 6.73
N ASN A 97 -2.74 12.01 7.04
CA ASN A 97 -2.99 11.45 8.38
C ASN A 97 -2.82 9.93 8.46
N SER A 98 -2.64 9.22 7.34
CA SER A 98 -2.56 7.76 7.32
C SER A 98 -1.52 7.24 6.34
N ILE A 99 -0.54 6.49 6.84
CA ILE A 99 0.43 5.78 5.99
C ILE A 99 -0.30 4.79 5.06
N LYS A 100 -1.30 4.07 5.57
CA LYS A 100 -2.14 3.17 4.77
C LYS A 100 -2.96 3.92 3.71
N GLY A 101 -3.50 5.08 4.07
CA GLY A 101 -4.23 5.95 3.14
C GLY A 101 -3.32 6.40 1.99
N GLN A 102 -2.10 6.83 2.30
CA GLN A 102 -1.11 7.14 1.26
C GLN A 102 -0.78 5.91 0.40
N PHE A 103 -0.58 4.74 0.99
CA PHE A 103 -0.28 3.52 0.22
C PHE A 103 -1.42 3.14 -0.72
N PHE A 104 -2.68 3.36 -0.32
CA PHE A 104 -3.84 3.17 -1.18
C PHE A 104 -3.83 4.12 -2.38
N LEU A 105 -3.57 5.41 -2.14
CA LEU A 105 -3.48 6.41 -3.20
C LEU A 105 -2.33 6.07 -4.16
N ASP A 106 -1.15 5.72 -3.62
CA ASP A 106 0.01 5.32 -4.42
C ASP A 106 -0.32 4.10 -5.28
N MET A 107 -1.06 3.11 -4.76
CA MET A 107 -1.46 1.92 -5.50
C MET A 107 -2.26 2.25 -6.75
N ILE A 108 -3.16 3.24 -6.69
CA ILE A 108 -3.97 3.70 -7.84
C ILE A 108 -3.11 4.33 -8.93
N GLU A 109 -1.98 4.94 -8.57
CA GLU A 109 -1.05 5.56 -9.52
C GLU A 109 -0.18 4.52 -10.26
N TYR A 110 -0.11 3.28 -9.80
CA TYR A 110 0.62 2.22 -10.50
C TYR A 110 -0.20 1.66 -11.68
N PRO A 111 0.37 1.58 -12.89
CA PRO A 111 -0.32 1.07 -14.08
C PRO A 111 -0.61 -0.44 -14.03
N SER A 112 -0.07 -1.16 -13.04
CA SER A 112 -0.30 -2.59 -12.79
C SER A 112 -1.54 -2.77 -11.91
N PHE A 113 -2.41 -3.74 -12.28
CA PHE A 113 -3.70 -4.04 -11.65
C PHE A 113 -3.58 -4.62 -10.22
N HIS A 114 -2.95 -3.90 -9.31
CA HIS A 114 -2.98 -4.21 -7.89
C HIS A 114 -4.30 -3.73 -7.29
N ASN A 115 -4.96 -4.61 -6.55
CA ASN A 115 -6.23 -4.31 -5.91
C ASN A 115 -6.18 -4.46 -4.39
N ARG A 116 -5.01 -4.79 -3.83
CA ARG A 116 -4.84 -5.01 -2.39
C ARG A 116 -3.52 -4.47 -1.86
N ILE A 117 -3.56 -3.91 -0.65
CA ILE A 117 -2.36 -3.59 0.14
C ILE A 117 -2.06 -4.78 1.04
N ILE A 118 -0.84 -5.30 0.98
CA ILE A 118 -0.39 -6.38 1.85
C ILE A 118 0.11 -5.77 3.16
N GLU A 119 -0.58 -6.10 4.24
CA GLU A 119 -0.16 -5.70 5.58
C GLU A 119 1.00 -6.57 6.06
N TYR A 120 1.81 -6.03 6.96
CA TYR A 120 2.90 -6.77 7.58
C TYR A 120 3.21 -6.25 8.98
N ASP A 121 3.85 -7.10 9.79
CA ASP A 121 4.46 -6.71 11.06
C ASP A 121 5.99 -6.70 10.92
N ILE A 122 6.65 -5.74 11.56
CA ILE A 122 8.11 -5.69 11.62
C ILE A 122 8.55 -6.52 12.81
N ILE A 123 9.09 -7.71 12.53
CA ILE A 123 9.38 -8.72 13.55
C ILE A 123 10.84 -8.74 13.98
N TYR A 124 11.75 -8.20 13.16
CA TYR A 124 13.17 -8.07 13.50
C TYR A 124 13.78 -6.82 12.88
N ARG A 125 14.72 -6.20 13.59
CA ARG A 125 15.49 -5.04 13.15
C ARG A 125 16.91 -5.16 13.67
N GLN A 126 17.88 -4.76 12.88
CA GLN A 126 19.28 -4.62 13.29
C GLN A 126 19.92 -3.44 12.58
N ASN A 127 20.55 -2.55 13.36
CA ASN A 127 21.27 -1.37 12.86
C ASN A 127 20.38 -0.45 11.99
N THR A 128 19.08 -0.43 12.26
CA THR A 128 18.06 0.34 11.55
C THR A 128 17.09 0.97 12.55
N SER A 129 16.62 2.16 12.21
CA SER A 129 15.56 2.88 12.93
C SER A 129 14.47 3.28 11.95
N ILE A 130 13.23 3.32 12.41
CA ILE A 130 12.08 3.73 11.60
C ILE A 130 11.72 5.16 11.98
N MET A 131 11.69 6.05 11.00
CA MET A 131 11.26 7.45 11.14
C MET A 131 10.16 7.71 10.12
N ASP A 132 8.92 7.88 10.59
CA ASP A 132 7.74 8.12 9.75
C ASP A 132 7.58 7.09 8.61
N LYS A 133 7.81 7.51 7.35
CA LYS A 133 7.69 6.70 6.12
C LYS A 133 9.05 6.14 5.66
N GLU A 134 10.07 6.21 6.51
CA GLU A 134 11.46 5.94 6.14
C GLU A 134 12.15 5.05 7.17
N ILE A 135 13.16 4.32 6.69
CA ILE A 135 14.04 3.52 7.51
C ILE A 135 15.45 4.06 7.32
N ILE A 136 16.07 4.42 8.44
CA ILE A 136 17.39 5.03 8.48
C ILE A 136 18.34 4.05 9.14
N LYS A 137 19.49 3.86 8.51
CA LYS A 137 20.55 3.04 9.05
C LYS A 137 21.22 3.77 10.22
N THR A 138 21.26 3.09 11.37
CA THR A 138 21.85 3.65 12.58
C THR A 138 23.34 3.36 12.65
N ASP A 139 24.06 4.19 13.41
CA ASP A 139 25.41 3.93 13.89
C ASP A 139 25.44 2.97 15.10
N GLN A 140 24.26 2.53 15.55
CA GLN A 140 24.10 1.50 16.56
C GLN A 140 24.32 0.12 15.95
N ASN A 141 25.13 -0.67 16.64
CA ASN A 141 25.41 -2.06 16.32
C ASN A 141 24.88 -2.98 17.43
N LEU A 142 24.29 -4.10 17.03
CA LEU A 142 23.97 -5.18 17.96
C LEU A 142 25.25 -5.86 18.43
N GLU A 143 25.46 -5.93 19.74
CA GLU A 143 26.68 -6.44 20.37
C GLU A 143 26.39 -7.35 21.54
N THR A 144 27.23 -8.35 21.70
CA THR A 144 27.16 -9.26 22.85
C THR A 144 27.45 -8.50 24.14
N VAL A 145 26.66 -8.79 25.16
CA VAL A 145 26.79 -8.28 26.51
C VAL A 145 27.64 -9.27 27.30
N ASP A 146 28.68 -8.76 27.95
CA ASP A 146 29.45 -9.57 28.90
C ASP A 146 28.63 -9.82 30.16
N PHE A 147 28.58 -11.08 30.59
CA PHE A 147 27.87 -11.50 31.80
C PHE A 147 28.59 -12.66 32.48
N TYR A 148 28.19 -12.93 33.72
CA TYR A 148 28.55 -14.18 34.39
C TYR A 148 27.29 -14.87 34.93
N LEU A 149 27.35 -16.19 34.97
CA LEU A 149 26.25 -17.02 35.48
C LEU A 149 26.40 -17.22 36.99
N LYS A 150 25.29 -17.11 37.71
CA LYS A 150 25.18 -17.51 39.11
C LYS A 150 24.06 -18.54 39.21
N TYR A 151 24.45 -19.80 39.32
CA TYR A 151 23.54 -20.92 39.52
C TYR A 151 22.90 -20.82 40.91
N HIS A 152 21.58 -21.00 40.98
CA HIS A 152 20.83 -20.94 42.25
C HIS A 152 20.33 -22.33 42.61
N GLU A 153 19.52 -22.93 41.74
CA GLU A 153 19.01 -24.30 41.83
C GLU A 153 19.30 -25.04 40.53
N ASP A 154 19.15 -26.37 40.52
CA ASP A 154 19.35 -27.18 39.31
C ASP A 154 18.48 -26.73 38.13
N THR A 155 17.30 -26.18 38.43
CA THR A 155 16.29 -25.70 37.49
C THR A 155 16.42 -24.22 37.14
N SER A 156 17.28 -23.45 37.81
CA SER A 156 17.32 -22.00 37.62
C SER A 156 18.70 -21.37 37.83
N PHE A 157 18.94 -20.28 37.08
CA PHE A 157 20.15 -19.49 37.23
C PHE A 157 19.93 -18.02 36.90
N PHE A 158 20.84 -17.20 37.43
CA PHE A 158 20.92 -15.79 37.11
C PHE A 158 22.02 -15.52 36.09
N VAL A 159 21.72 -14.63 35.15
CA VAL A 159 22.67 -14.02 34.23
C VAL A 159 22.92 -12.61 34.74
N ASN A 160 24.11 -12.32 35.26
CA ASN A 160 24.41 -11.01 35.85
C ASN A 160 25.22 -10.15 34.89
N PHE A 161 24.73 -8.94 34.62
CA PHE A 161 25.44 -7.96 33.81
C PHE A 161 26.31 -7.06 34.69
N SER A 162 27.40 -6.55 34.13
CA SER A 162 28.31 -5.61 34.81
C SER A 162 27.73 -4.19 34.94
N LYS A 163 26.65 -3.89 34.21
CA LYS A 163 25.95 -2.61 34.17
C LYS A 163 24.47 -2.85 33.81
N LEU A 164 23.65 -1.81 33.95
CA LEU A 164 22.30 -1.83 33.40
C LEU A 164 22.33 -1.92 31.87
N VAL A 165 21.56 -2.85 31.32
CA VAL A 165 21.55 -3.18 29.90
C VAL A 165 20.12 -3.17 29.39
N ASN A 166 19.90 -2.48 28.26
CA ASN A 166 18.65 -2.64 27.52
C ASN A 166 18.83 -3.83 26.56
N ILE A 167 18.28 -4.96 26.94
CA ILE A 167 18.42 -6.22 26.20
C ILE A 167 17.58 -6.13 24.92
N GLN A 168 18.19 -6.48 23.80
CA GLN A 168 17.54 -6.50 22.49
C GLN A 168 17.21 -7.92 22.07
N ASN A 169 18.23 -8.79 22.02
CA ASN A 169 18.06 -10.19 21.65
C ASN A 169 18.70 -11.10 22.69
N ILE A 170 18.15 -12.30 22.85
CA ILE A 170 18.73 -13.35 23.68
C ILE A 170 18.73 -14.64 22.86
N TYR A 171 19.87 -15.26 22.73
CA TYR A 171 20.04 -16.54 22.05
C TYR A 171 20.34 -17.63 23.07
N PHE A 172 19.63 -18.75 22.94
CA PHE A 172 19.84 -19.96 23.73
C PHE A 172 20.15 -21.14 22.82
N SER A 173 21.03 -22.02 23.29
CA SER A 173 21.19 -23.37 22.78
C SER A 173 21.32 -24.36 23.93
N PHE A 174 20.70 -25.52 23.79
CA PHE A 174 20.66 -26.60 24.78
C PHE A 174 21.15 -27.91 24.18
N HIS A 175 21.65 -28.80 25.05
CA HIS A 175 22.03 -30.16 24.66
C HIS A 175 20.83 -31.07 24.40
N ASN A 176 19.69 -30.81 25.07
CA ASN A 176 18.42 -31.52 24.88
C ASN A 176 17.27 -30.50 24.87
N LEU A 177 16.07 -30.97 24.50
CA LEU A 177 14.85 -30.14 24.54
C LEU A 177 14.63 -29.63 25.95
N CYS A 178 14.47 -28.32 26.08
CA CYS A 178 14.30 -27.63 27.35
C CYS A 178 13.14 -26.65 27.27
N ASP A 179 12.38 -26.57 28.36
CA ASP A 179 11.30 -25.59 28.58
C ASP A 179 11.85 -24.52 29.52
N ILE A 180 11.78 -23.24 29.16
CA ILE A 180 12.33 -22.15 29.97
C ILE A 180 11.36 -20.98 30.11
N HIS A 181 11.36 -20.37 31.30
CA HIS A 181 10.75 -19.07 31.57
C HIS A 181 11.85 -18.04 31.77
N LEU A 182 11.69 -16.88 31.13
CA LEU A 182 12.68 -15.82 31.16
C LEU A 182 12.11 -14.56 31.82
N PHE A 183 12.85 -14.07 32.81
CA PHE A 183 12.54 -12.84 33.53
C PHE A 183 13.72 -11.87 33.46
N GLY A 184 13.43 -10.59 33.20
CA GLY A 184 14.39 -9.50 33.35
C GLY A 184 14.44 -9.02 34.79
N VAL A 185 15.65 -8.89 35.35
CA VAL A 185 15.86 -8.39 36.71
C VAL A 185 16.12 -6.88 36.64
N LYS A 186 15.24 -6.07 37.23
CA LYS A 186 15.38 -4.60 37.26
C LYS A 186 16.40 -4.15 38.31
N GLU A 187 16.74 -2.87 38.27
CA GLU A 187 17.66 -2.26 39.24
C GLU A 187 17.21 -2.50 40.70
N ASP A 188 15.90 -2.40 40.95
CA ASP A 188 15.24 -2.58 42.26
C ASP A 188 14.95 -4.05 42.65
N ASP A 189 15.58 -5.02 41.97
CA ASP A 189 15.40 -6.47 42.17
C ASP A 189 14.01 -7.02 41.80
N THR A 190 13.11 -6.21 41.24
CA THR A 190 11.84 -6.72 40.72
C THR A 190 12.05 -7.51 39.42
N LEU A 191 11.25 -8.55 39.23
CA LEU A 191 11.26 -9.38 38.03
C LEU A 191 10.18 -8.91 37.04
N GLU A 192 10.56 -8.78 35.77
CA GLU A 192 9.65 -8.54 34.66
C GLU A 192 9.65 -9.76 33.74
N TYR A 193 8.48 -10.33 33.49
CA TYR A 193 8.35 -11.42 32.54
C TYR A 193 8.72 -10.94 31.12
N ILE A 194 9.63 -11.66 30.46
CA ILE A 194 10.04 -11.38 29.07
C ILE A 194 9.39 -12.38 28.12
N ASP A 195 9.61 -13.69 28.33
CA ASP A 195 9.10 -14.72 27.43
C ASP A 195 9.09 -16.11 28.08
N GLU A 196 8.41 -17.05 27.42
CA GLU A 196 8.37 -18.48 27.73
C GLU A 196 8.64 -19.27 26.46
N ILE A 197 9.45 -20.32 26.58
CA ILE A 197 9.84 -21.14 25.45
C ILE A 197 9.59 -22.60 25.78
N ASP A 198 8.85 -23.26 24.90
CA ASP A 198 8.55 -24.67 24.98
C ASP A 198 9.45 -25.50 24.06
N LYS A 199 10.05 -26.53 24.64
CA LYS A 199 10.70 -27.69 23.99
C LYS A 199 11.60 -27.28 22.83
N THR A 200 12.59 -26.44 23.12
CA THR A 200 13.57 -26.04 22.11
C THR A 200 14.96 -26.58 22.36
N LEU A 201 15.70 -26.84 21.28
CA LEU A 201 17.15 -27.04 21.31
C LEU A 201 17.91 -25.73 21.10
N GLU A 202 17.29 -24.76 20.43
CA GLU A 202 17.92 -23.52 20.05
C GLU A 202 16.86 -22.47 19.72
N THR A 203 17.02 -21.25 20.22
CA THR A 203 16.03 -20.20 19.99
C THR A 203 16.64 -18.81 20.11
N VAL A 204 15.97 -17.82 19.51
CA VAL A 204 16.27 -16.40 19.63
C VAL A 204 15.02 -15.68 20.11
N ILE A 205 15.12 -15.04 21.28
CA ILE A 205 14.10 -14.18 21.85
C ILE A 205 14.43 -12.75 21.45
N ILE A 206 13.44 -12.04 20.90
CA ILE A 206 13.53 -10.62 20.56
C ILE A 206 12.78 -9.84 21.64
N ASN A 207 13.53 -9.23 22.55
CA ASN A 207 12.95 -8.40 23.60
C ASN A 207 12.49 -7.06 23.02
N ARG A 208 11.19 -6.77 23.17
CA ARG A 208 10.58 -5.53 22.69
C ARG A 208 10.52 -4.43 23.76
N ASN A 209 10.89 -4.74 25.01
CA ASN A 209 10.78 -3.81 26.13
C ASN A 209 11.98 -2.86 26.16
N SER A 210 11.71 -1.58 26.43
CA SER A 210 12.74 -0.54 26.60
C SER A 210 13.36 -0.51 28.01
N THR A 211 12.94 -1.43 28.90
CA THR A 211 13.44 -1.55 30.27
C THR A 211 14.95 -1.83 30.29
N LEU A 212 15.63 -1.23 31.27
CA LEU A 212 17.02 -1.53 31.60
C LEU A 212 17.07 -2.60 32.70
N TYR A 213 17.84 -3.67 32.45
CA TYR A 213 17.98 -4.80 33.37
C TYR A 213 19.40 -4.89 33.91
N LYS A 214 19.55 -5.29 35.17
CA LYS A 214 20.85 -5.66 35.76
C LYS A 214 21.21 -7.13 35.53
N GLY A 215 20.23 -7.94 35.12
CA GLY A 215 20.43 -9.34 34.82
C GLY A 215 19.18 -9.99 34.24
N LEU A 216 19.27 -11.30 34.04
CA LEU A 216 18.15 -12.17 33.74
C LEU A 216 18.04 -13.23 34.83
N PHE A 217 16.81 -13.62 35.15
CA PHE A 217 16.51 -14.83 35.90
C PHE A 217 15.85 -15.82 34.94
N ILE A 218 16.41 -17.01 34.86
CA ILE A 218 15.94 -18.07 33.99
C ILE A 218 15.56 -19.25 34.86
N ASP A 219 14.35 -19.73 34.67
CA ASP A 219 13.79 -20.89 35.36
C ASP A 219 13.32 -21.94 34.34
N SER A 220 13.30 -23.20 34.73
CA SER A 220 12.95 -24.33 33.87
C SER A 220 12.26 -25.42 34.68
N VAL A 221 11.39 -26.18 34.00
CA VAL A 221 10.82 -27.40 34.57
C VAL A 221 11.89 -28.49 34.76
N SER A 222 13.01 -28.41 34.04
CA SER A 222 14.08 -29.42 34.00
C SER A 222 15.42 -28.86 34.50
N ASN A 223 16.41 -29.73 34.76
CA ASN A 223 17.74 -29.29 35.19
C ASN A 223 18.46 -28.54 34.05
N ILE A 224 18.26 -27.22 34.00
CA ILE A 224 18.74 -26.36 32.92
C ILE A 224 20.26 -26.15 32.98
N ASN A 225 20.85 -26.19 34.19
CA ASN A 225 22.25 -25.87 34.41
C ASN A 225 23.20 -26.81 33.66
N THR A 226 22.80 -28.08 33.52
CA THR A 226 23.56 -29.11 32.77
C THR A 226 23.17 -29.17 31.28
N LEU A 227 22.03 -28.59 30.92
CA LEU A 227 21.52 -28.60 29.55
C LEU A 227 21.97 -27.38 28.75
N LEU A 228 22.27 -26.26 29.39
CA LEU A 228 22.70 -25.04 28.72
C LEU A 228 24.03 -25.24 27.99
N LYS A 229 23.98 -25.19 26.66
CA LYS A 229 25.15 -25.30 25.78
C LYS A 229 25.74 -23.93 25.47
N GLU A 230 24.89 -22.97 25.13
CA GLU A 230 25.32 -21.61 24.76
C GLU A 230 24.24 -20.59 25.11
N LEU A 231 24.66 -19.44 25.66
CA LEU A 231 23.83 -18.28 25.90
C LEU A 231 24.54 -17.04 25.37
N LYS A 232 23.84 -16.22 24.59
CA LYS A 232 24.29 -14.89 24.20
C LYS A 232 23.20 -13.88 24.46
N VAL A 233 23.56 -12.76 25.08
CA VAL A 233 22.66 -11.62 25.31
C VAL A 233 23.19 -10.47 24.47
N PHE A 234 22.30 -9.73 23.82
CA PHE A 234 22.67 -8.65 22.91
C PHE A 234 22.07 -7.31 23.32
N GLN A 235 22.82 -6.23 23.13
CA GLN A 235 22.38 -4.85 23.29
C GLN A 235 22.80 -4.00 22.11
N TYR A 236 22.13 -2.87 21.89
CA TYR A 236 22.63 -1.86 20.96
C TYR A 236 23.73 -1.02 21.61
N SER A 237 24.86 -0.88 20.91
CA SER A 237 25.91 0.07 21.27
C SER A 237 26.23 0.99 20.10
N LYS A 238 26.50 2.28 20.36
CA LYS A 238 26.96 3.21 19.32
C LYS A 238 28.41 2.89 18.97
N LYS A 239 28.68 2.62 17.68
CA LYS A 239 30.05 2.43 17.18
C LYS A 239 30.33 3.33 15.99
N SER A 240 31.61 3.62 15.79
CA SER A 240 32.12 4.43 14.68
C SER A 240 32.04 3.72 13.32
N ILE A 241 31.93 2.39 13.29
CA ILE A 241 31.98 1.58 12.07
C ILE A 241 30.56 1.17 11.66
N ARG A 242 30.15 1.60 10.46
CA ARG A 242 28.86 1.22 9.84
C ARG A 242 28.88 -0.25 9.39
N LYS A 243 28.03 -1.07 10.00
CA LYS A 243 27.74 -2.46 9.55
C LYS A 243 26.61 -2.49 8.52
N ASN A 244 26.13 -3.65 8.09
CA ASN A 244 24.88 -3.74 7.32
C ASN A 244 23.67 -3.47 8.23
N GLY A 245 22.57 -2.99 7.65
CA GLY A 245 21.29 -2.84 8.33
C GLY A 245 20.32 -3.92 7.86
N TYR A 246 19.48 -4.41 8.76
CA TYR A 246 18.48 -5.43 8.45
C TYR A 246 17.13 -5.04 9.02
N ILE A 247 16.07 -5.33 8.28
CA ILE A 247 14.69 -5.24 8.75
C ILE A 247 13.91 -6.42 8.16
N VAL A 248 13.04 -7.01 8.97
CA VAL A 248 12.28 -8.19 8.58
C VAL A 248 10.79 -7.93 8.75
N TYR A 249 10.05 -8.18 7.66
CA TYR A 249 8.62 -7.99 7.55
C TYR A 249 7.92 -9.35 7.48
N ALA A 250 6.96 -9.60 8.37
CA ALA A 250 6.07 -10.75 8.32
C ALA A 250 4.76 -10.36 7.63
N LEU A 251 4.54 -10.87 6.43
CA LEU A 251 3.37 -10.57 5.59
C LEU A 251 2.11 -11.24 6.13
N LYS A 252 1.00 -10.50 6.16
CA LYS A 252 -0.32 -10.98 6.60
C LYS A 252 -1.18 -11.39 5.40
N ASN A 253 -2.01 -12.41 5.60
CA ASN A 253 -3.02 -12.88 4.64
C ASN A 253 -2.46 -13.17 3.23
N ILE A 254 -1.20 -13.63 3.15
CA ILE A 254 -0.52 -13.89 1.87
C ILE A 254 -1.19 -15.01 1.05
N GLN A 255 -1.95 -15.89 1.70
CA GLN A 255 -2.66 -17.00 1.06
C GLN A 255 -3.82 -16.54 0.16
N GLU A 256 -4.32 -15.32 0.39
CA GLU A 256 -5.45 -14.73 -0.36
C GLU A 256 -4.99 -14.01 -1.64
N VAL A 257 -3.68 -13.92 -1.88
CA VAL A 257 -3.12 -13.21 -3.03
C VAL A 257 -2.32 -14.12 -3.93
N LYS A 258 -2.49 -13.89 -5.23
CA LYS A 258 -1.81 -14.64 -6.29
C LYS A 258 -0.38 -14.15 -6.48
N GLU A 259 -0.22 -12.84 -6.41
CA GLU A 259 0.98 -12.11 -6.78
C GLU A 259 1.18 -10.93 -5.83
N ILE A 260 2.43 -10.59 -5.57
CA ILE A 260 2.83 -9.40 -4.80
C ILE A 260 3.90 -8.61 -5.54
N SER A 261 3.92 -7.29 -5.30
CA SER A 261 4.99 -6.40 -5.73
C SER A 261 5.52 -5.61 -4.55
N CYS A 262 6.84 -5.69 -4.35
CA CYS A 262 7.56 -4.97 -3.31
C CYS A 262 8.07 -3.65 -3.88
N ILE A 263 7.40 -2.56 -3.52
CA ILE A 263 7.67 -1.22 -4.05
C ILE A 263 8.73 -0.51 -3.19
N SER A 264 9.90 -0.31 -3.79
CA SER A 264 11.04 0.35 -3.18
C SER A 264 11.95 0.93 -4.26
N TYR A 265 12.48 2.12 -3.99
CA TYR A 265 13.43 2.81 -4.89
C TYR A 265 14.83 2.93 -4.29
N SER A 266 15.09 2.24 -3.17
CA SER A 266 16.39 2.25 -2.52
C SER A 266 17.32 1.17 -3.08
N ASP A 267 18.61 1.29 -2.78
CA ASP A 267 19.62 0.28 -3.10
C ASP A 267 19.67 -0.87 -2.07
N SER A 268 18.64 -1.03 -1.22
CA SER A 268 18.56 -2.21 -0.35
C SER A 268 18.27 -3.47 -1.16
N GLU A 269 18.68 -4.61 -0.64
CA GLU A 269 18.34 -5.92 -1.23
C GLU A 269 17.13 -6.49 -0.50
N LEU A 270 16.20 -7.11 -1.22
CA LEU A 270 15.02 -7.76 -0.65
C LEU A 270 15.11 -9.26 -0.90
N TYR A 271 14.75 -10.05 0.10
CA TYR A 271 14.70 -11.50 0.02
C TYR A 271 13.40 -12.02 0.60
N LEU A 272 12.75 -12.94 -0.11
CA LEU A 272 11.48 -13.55 0.29
C LEU A 272 11.71 -15.00 0.73
N LEU A 273 11.38 -15.26 1.99
CA LEU A 273 11.58 -16.52 2.70
C LEU A 273 10.26 -17.08 3.21
N THR A 274 10.21 -18.40 3.40
CA THR A 274 9.23 -19.03 4.28
C THR A 274 9.55 -18.71 5.74
N TYR A 275 8.56 -18.84 6.61
CA TYR A 275 8.78 -18.69 8.06
C TYR A 275 9.87 -19.64 8.58
N GLN A 276 9.92 -20.88 8.09
CA GLN A 276 10.92 -21.86 8.53
C GLN A 276 12.34 -21.50 8.08
N GLU A 277 12.51 -21.03 6.84
CA GLU A 277 13.80 -20.51 6.36
C GLU A 277 14.24 -19.30 7.17
N TYR A 278 13.32 -18.39 7.49
CA TYR A 278 13.60 -17.24 8.34
C TYR A 278 14.07 -17.63 9.75
N GLN A 279 13.42 -18.60 10.39
CA GLN A 279 13.85 -19.10 11.71
C GLN A 279 15.28 -19.65 11.64
N ASN A 280 15.57 -20.48 10.63
CA ASN A 280 16.92 -21.00 10.43
C ASN A 280 17.94 -19.90 10.10
N PHE A 281 17.56 -18.93 9.27
CA PHE A 281 18.37 -17.76 8.95
C PHE A 281 18.75 -17.02 10.23
N LEU A 282 17.79 -16.69 11.10
CA LEU A 282 18.05 -16.00 12.37
C LEU A 282 19.02 -16.78 13.26
N LEU A 283 18.82 -18.10 13.42
CA LEU A 283 19.70 -18.94 14.23
C LEU A 283 21.15 -18.89 13.74
N HIS A 284 21.36 -19.07 12.43
CA HIS A 284 22.69 -18.93 11.83
C HIS A 284 23.23 -17.50 11.94
N PHE A 285 22.37 -16.50 11.78
CA PHE A 285 22.73 -15.10 11.78
C PHE A 285 23.27 -14.63 13.14
N GLN A 286 22.72 -15.13 14.26
CA GLN A 286 23.24 -14.85 15.60
C GLN A 286 24.61 -15.49 15.87
N ARG A 287 25.01 -16.50 15.09
CA ARG A 287 26.33 -17.14 15.17
C ARG A 287 27.34 -16.46 14.24
N ASN A 288 26.96 -16.25 12.99
CA ASN A 288 27.80 -15.70 11.93
C ASN A 288 26.94 -15.03 10.85
N GLU A 289 26.93 -13.69 10.86
CA GLU A 289 26.19 -12.86 9.89
C GLU A 289 26.54 -13.21 8.43
N SER A 290 27.82 -13.40 8.10
CA SER A 290 28.25 -13.61 6.71
C SER A 290 27.75 -14.95 6.18
N GLU A 291 27.98 -16.02 6.94
CA GLU A 291 27.58 -17.38 6.56
C GLU A 291 26.06 -17.51 6.44
N ALA A 292 25.30 -16.85 7.34
CA ALA A 292 23.85 -16.82 7.26
C ALA A 292 23.36 -16.09 6.00
N CYS A 293 23.97 -14.96 5.65
CA CYS A 293 23.62 -14.24 4.41
C CYS A 293 23.91 -15.10 3.18
N ASP A 294 25.09 -15.71 3.09
CA ASP A 294 25.49 -16.51 1.94
C ASP A 294 24.59 -17.74 1.73
N LYS A 295 24.06 -18.31 2.82
CA LYS A 295 23.24 -19.52 2.79
C LYS A 295 21.75 -19.27 2.55
N PHE A 296 21.20 -18.16 3.05
CA PHE A 296 19.75 -17.90 3.04
C PHE A 296 19.34 -16.66 2.24
N LEU A 297 20.24 -15.69 2.06
CA LEU A 297 19.99 -14.46 1.31
C LEU A 297 20.70 -14.53 -0.05
N ASP A 298 20.33 -15.53 -0.83
CA ASP A 298 20.92 -15.83 -2.14
C ASP A 298 20.05 -15.35 -3.31
N VAL A 299 20.46 -15.69 -4.54
CA VAL A 299 19.76 -15.32 -5.78
C VAL A 299 18.37 -15.96 -5.88
N ILE A 300 18.15 -17.13 -5.28
CA ILE A 300 16.87 -17.84 -5.34
C ILE A 300 15.83 -17.12 -4.47
N HIS A 301 16.26 -16.55 -3.36
CA HIS A 301 15.39 -15.80 -2.45
C HIS A 301 15.26 -14.33 -2.82
N PHE A 302 16.11 -13.82 -3.72
CA PHE A 302 16.12 -12.43 -4.11
C PHE A 302 14.79 -11.98 -4.73
N VAL A 303 14.34 -10.80 -4.34
CA VAL A 303 13.14 -10.14 -4.87
C VAL A 303 13.55 -8.95 -5.71
N ASP A 304 13.24 -9.03 -7.00
CA ASP A 304 13.27 -7.87 -7.87
C ASP A 304 12.22 -6.86 -7.41
N LYS A 305 12.66 -5.64 -7.08
CA LYS A 305 11.78 -4.56 -6.63
C LYS A 305 10.89 -4.10 -7.78
N ASN A 306 9.69 -3.66 -7.44
CA ASN A 306 8.71 -3.10 -8.38
C ASN A 306 8.30 -4.05 -9.51
N THR A 307 8.53 -5.36 -9.35
CA THR A 307 8.04 -6.41 -10.25
C THR A 307 7.03 -7.30 -9.53
N SER A 308 6.17 -7.97 -10.29
CA SER A 308 5.21 -8.94 -9.74
C SER A 308 5.89 -10.28 -9.52
N ILE A 309 5.75 -10.83 -8.31
CA ILE A 309 6.28 -12.14 -7.93
C ILE A 309 5.18 -12.99 -7.29
N LYS A 310 5.25 -14.30 -7.49
CA LYS A 310 4.39 -15.24 -6.78
C LYS A 310 5.00 -15.56 -5.42
N PRO A 311 4.26 -15.41 -4.31
CA PRO A 311 4.83 -15.63 -2.99
C PRO A 311 5.08 -17.11 -2.68
N ASP A 312 4.37 -18.07 -3.30
CA ASP A 312 4.60 -19.52 -3.16
C ASP A 312 4.79 -19.99 -1.70
N ASN A 313 3.84 -19.66 -0.83
CA ASN A 313 3.84 -19.90 0.63
C ASN A 313 4.90 -19.12 1.44
N LYS A 314 5.74 -18.31 0.80
CA LYS A 314 6.69 -17.44 1.48
C LYS A 314 5.97 -16.19 1.98
N ASN A 315 6.25 -15.84 3.23
CA ASN A 315 5.55 -14.76 3.94
C ASN A 315 6.50 -13.88 4.75
N ILE A 316 7.82 -14.06 4.63
CA ILE A 316 8.81 -13.24 5.30
C ILE A 316 9.65 -12.50 4.28
N ILE A 317 9.71 -11.17 4.38
CA ILE A 317 10.66 -10.37 3.61
C ILE A 317 11.79 -9.91 4.51
N VAL A 318 13.03 -10.23 4.13
CA VAL A 318 14.24 -9.68 4.72
C VAL A 318 14.75 -8.57 3.81
N GLU A 319 14.80 -7.35 4.32
CA GLU A 319 15.45 -6.22 3.65
C GLU A 319 16.82 -5.98 4.25
N LYS A 320 17.85 -6.00 3.39
CA LYS A 320 19.25 -5.81 3.74
C LYS A 320 19.75 -4.47 3.17
N MET A 321 20.07 -3.56 4.07
CA MET A 321 20.71 -2.28 3.77
C MET A 321 22.24 -2.45 3.80
N ASN A 322 22.83 -2.62 2.62
CA ASN A 322 24.27 -2.71 2.43
C ASN A 322 25.03 -1.53 3.07
N LYS A 323 26.33 -1.67 3.30
CA LYS A 323 27.18 -0.65 3.98
C LYS A 323 26.94 0.79 3.51
N ASN A 324 26.74 0.98 2.21
CA ASN A 324 26.57 2.30 1.59
C ASN A 324 25.12 2.81 1.56
N THR A 325 24.13 1.93 1.76
CA THR A 325 22.71 2.29 1.78
C THR A 325 22.38 2.91 3.15
N ILE A 326 22.19 4.23 3.19
CA ILE A 326 21.96 4.98 4.45
C ILE A 326 20.48 5.00 4.82
N LYS A 327 19.60 5.02 3.81
CA LYS A 327 18.18 5.25 3.97
C LYS A 327 17.40 4.46 2.92
N THR A 328 16.24 3.96 3.33
CA THR A 328 15.26 3.31 2.45
C THR A 328 13.87 3.82 2.82
N ASN A 329 12.91 3.74 1.89
CA ASN A 329 11.52 3.98 2.21
C ASN A 329 10.97 2.78 2.99
N LEU A 330 9.98 3.02 3.85
CA LEU A 330 9.19 1.92 4.42
C LEU A 330 8.59 1.11 3.26
N LEU A 331 8.77 -0.21 3.31
CA LEU A 331 8.43 -1.07 2.19
C LEU A 331 6.92 -1.03 1.92
N LYS A 332 6.54 -0.68 0.70
CA LYS A 332 5.15 -0.75 0.25
C LYS A 332 4.97 -2.09 -0.45
N ILE A 333 3.95 -2.86 -0.09
CA ILE A 333 3.70 -4.16 -0.71
C ILE A 333 2.28 -4.18 -1.21
N PHE A 334 2.13 -4.34 -2.51
CA PHE A 334 0.85 -4.44 -3.18
C PHE A 334 0.62 -5.87 -3.66
N GLY A 335 -0.63 -6.29 -3.73
CA GLY A 335 -1.01 -7.62 -4.15
C GLY A 335 -2.15 -7.62 -5.15
N VAL A 336 -2.25 -8.74 -5.86
CA VAL A 336 -3.38 -9.09 -6.72
C VAL A 336 -4.11 -10.25 -6.06
N GLU A 337 -5.39 -10.06 -5.73
CA GLU A 337 -6.22 -11.10 -5.14
C GLU A 337 -6.44 -12.27 -6.11
N ASN A 338 -6.66 -13.47 -5.55
CA ASN A 338 -7.13 -14.60 -6.34
C ASN A 338 -8.53 -14.27 -6.91
N GLU A 339 -8.75 -14.50 -8.20
CA GLU A 339 -10.11 -14.48 -8.76
C GLU A 339 -10.90 -15.63 -8.12
N ASN A 340 -11.97 -15.30 -7.40
CA ASN A 340 -12.90 -16.28 -6.81
C ASN A 340 -13.71 -17.02 -7.88
#